data_AF-A0A1L0AU14-F1
#
_entry.id   AF-A0A1L0AU14-F1
#
_cell.length_a   1.000
_cell.length_b   1.000
_cell.length_c   1.000
_cell.angle_alpha   90.00
_cell.angle_beta   90.00
_cell.angle_gamma   90.00
#
_symmetry.space_group_name_H-M   'P 1'
#
loop_
_entity.id
_entity.type
_entity.pdbx_description
1 polymer ?
#
loop_
_entity_poly.entity_id
_entity_poly.type
_entity_poly.pdbx_seq_one_letter_code
_entity_poly.pdbx_strand_id
1 'polypeptide(L)'
;MQRNNRQQEALSNTLFNLKFTQKQLTKQANKSLKESGTNEKKLSKLLNEGTGDDNEELIKILASNVIRKKNEYLNLIKLSNKLDIIISKLNTSMIMQQVNGQFMQITHNLDVALRNMNLENITMVMDKFDEQVKEIDLNTETLTSVTNNSNVDPLKFEDNDKVNELINKVKDNNNLKYPKVSLVEDSLPTEKEDVGIDADVEDKLAQRLKALRG
;
A
#
# COMPACT_ATOMS: atom_id res chain seq x y z
N MET A 1 17.10 22.10 -24.90
CA MET A 1 16.40 20.95 -25.52
C MET A 1 17.15 19.62 -25.35
N GLN A 2 18.39 19.42 -25.85
CA GLN A 2 19.06 18.10 -25.80
C GLN A 2 19.40 17.53 -24.40
N ARG A 3 19.59 18.37 -23.36
CA ARG A 3 19.85 17.89 -21.99
C ARG A 3 18.60 17.31 -21.30
N ASN A 4 17.41 17.89 -21.52
CA ASN A 4 16.16 17.37 -20.94
C ASN A 4 15.77 16.02 -21.54
N ASN A 5 15.96 15.83 -22.85
CA ASN A 5 15.63 14.56 -23.50
C ASN A 5 16.49 13.40 -23.01
N ARG A 6 17.81 13.62 -22.83
CA ARG A 6 18.71 12.58 -22.28
C ARG A 6 18.37 12.23 -20.83
N GLN A 7 17.94 13.21 -20.04
CA GLN A 7 17.50 12.96 -18.66
C GLN A 7 16.17 12.18 -18.61
N GLN A 8 15.24 12.47 -19.52
CA GLN A 8 14.00 11.70 -19.66
C GLN A 8 14.27 10.26 -20.10
N GLU A 9 15.16 10.03 -21.06
CA GLU A 9 15.57 8.67 -21.47
C GLU A 9 16.25 7.91 -20.32
N ALA A 10 17.14 8.57 -19.56
CA ALA A 10 17.78 7.97 -18.40
C ALA A 10 16.78 7.60 -17.28
N LEU A 11 15.83 8.49 -16.99
CA LEU A 11 14.74 8.24 -16.04
C LEU A 11 13.84 7.09 -16.51
N SER A 12 13.46 7.06 -17.78
CA SER A 12 12.64 6.00 -18.37
C SER A 12 13.35 4.64 -18.32
N ASN A 13 14.63 4.59 -18.68
CA ASN A 13 15.44 3.37 -18.58
C ASN A 13 15.57 2.87 -17.12
N THR A 14 15.78 3.80 -16.18
CA THR A 14 15.85 3.47 -14.75
C THR A 14 14.51 2.94 -14.25
N LEU A 15 13.41 3.58 -14.62
CA LEU A 15 12.05 3.15 -14.30
C LEU A 15 11.75 1.76 -14.86
N PHE A 16 12.15 1.48 -16.10
CA PHE A 16 12.00 0.16 -16.71
C PHE A 16 12.78 -0.91 -15.95
N ASN A 17 14.05 -0.64 -15.63
CA ASN A 17 14.89 -1.56 -14.86
C ASN A 17 14.28 -1.82 -13.48
N LEU A 18 13.80 -0.78 -12.79
CA LEU A 18 13.12 -0.94 -11.50
C LEU A 18 11.85 -1.79 -11.63
N LYS A 19 10.97 -1.51 -12.59
CA LYS A 19 9.75 -2.33 -12.84
C LYS A 19 10.11 -3.79 -13.13
N PHE A 20 11.17 -4.03 -13.88
CA PHE A 20 11.66 -5.38 -14.15
C PHE A 20 12.15 -6.07 -12.87
N THR A 21 12.98 -5.40 -12.07
CA THR A 21 13.46 -5.91 -10.78
C THR A 21 12.32 -6.17 -9.81
N GLN A 22 11.33 -5.28 -9.71
CA GLN A 22 10.12 -5.48 -8.91
C GLN A 22 9.41 -6.78 -9.29
N LYS A 23 9.17 -6.98 -10.60
CA LYS A 23 8.51 -8.18 -11.11
C LYS A 23 9.32 -9.44 -10.82
N GLN A 24 10.63 -9.36 -10.92
CA GLN A 24 11.54 -10.45 -10.57
C GLN A 24 11.48 -10.79 -9.08
N LEU A 25 11.51 -9.78 -8.20
CA LEU A 25 11.38 -9.96 -6.74
C LEU A 25 10.04 -10.57 -6.37
N THR A 26 8.93 -10.09 -6.94
CA THR A 26 7.59 -10.67 -6.71
C THR A 26 7.51 -12.12 -7.18
N LYS A 27 8.14 -12.45 -8.32
CA LYS A 27 8.22 -13.84 -8.80
C LYS A 27 9.02 -14.73 -7.86
N GLN A 28 10.16 -14.25 -7.36
CA GLN A 28 10.97 -14.98 -6.38
C GLN A 28 10.23 -15.15 -5.05
N ALA A 29 9.56 -14.12 -4.56
CA ALA A 29 8.74 -14.18 -3.37
C ALA A 29 7.67 -15.27 -3.48
N ASN A 30 6.89 -15.26 -4.57
CA ASN A 30 5.86 -16.28 -4.81
C ASN A 30 6.42 -17.69 -4.95
N LYS A 31 7.66 -17.84 -5.44
CA LYS A 31 8.36 -19.13 -5.46
C LYS A 31 8.65 -19.61 -4.03
N SER A 32 9.23 -18.74 -3.19
CA SER A 32 9.53 -19.06 -1.79
C SER A 32 8.25 -19.36 -0.98
N LEU A 33 7.13 -18.71 -1.27
CA LEU A 33 5.82 -19.03 -0.68
C LEU A 33 5.33 -20.43 -1.08
N LYS A 34 5.45 -20.79 -2.37
CA LYS A 34 5.09 -22.14 -2.85
C LYS A 34 5.96 -23.22 -2.20
N GLU A 35 7.28 -22.99 -2.13
CA GLU A 35 8.22 -23.90 -1.46
C GLU A 35 7.86 -24.06 0.03
N SER A 36 7.56 -22.96 0.73
CA SER A 36 7.07 -22.99 2.11
C SER A 36 5.81 -23.85 2.26
N GLY A 37 4.81 -23.66 1.41
CA GLY A 37 3.57 -24.45 1.45
C GLY A 37 3.78 -25.94 1.14
N THR A 38 4.74 -26.29 0.28
CA THR A 38 5.11 -27.70 0.06
C THR A 38 5.80 -28.31 1.27
N ASN A 39 6.67 -27.56 1.95
CA ASN A 39 7.36 -28.04 3.15
C ASN A 39 6.41 -28.14 4.34
N GLU A 40 5.44 -27.24 4.45
CA GLU A 40 4.37 -27.28 5.46
C GLU A 40 3.49 -28.52 5.29
N LYS A 41 3.13 -28.89 4.05
CA LYS A 41 2.41 -30.14 3.77
C LYS A 41 3.23 -31.39 4.09
N LYS A 42 4.55 -31.35 3.90
CA LYS A 42 5.45 -32.47 4.28
C LYS A 42 5.57 -32.58 5.79
N LEU A 43 5.72 -31.43 6.47
CA LEU A 43 5.76 -31.35 7.93
C LEU A 43 4.48 -31.89 8.56
N SER A 44 3.30 -31.51 8.04
CA SER A 44 2.02 -32.02 8.56
C SER A 44 1.86 -33.53 8.34
N LYS A 45 2.33 -34.07 7.21
CA LYS A 45 2.36 -35.52 6.99
C LYS A 45 3.25 -36.26 7.98
N LEU A 46 4.49 -35.78 8.17
CA LEU A 46 5.46 -36.38 9.11
C LEU A 46 4.98 -36.31 10.57
N LEU A 47 4.31 -35.22 10.95
CA LEU A 47 3.70 -35.08 12.27
C LEU A 47 2.54 -36.07 12.48
N ASN A 48 1.75 -36.35 11.44
CA ASN A 48 0.63 -37.30 11.50
C ASN A 48 1.10 -38.76 11.43
N GLU A 49 2.20 -39.05 10.75
CA GLU A 49 2.72 -40.41 10.58
C GLU A 49 3.43 -40.95 11.83
N GLY A 50 3.94 -40.09 12.71
CA GLY A 50 4.29 -40.43 14.09
C GLY A 50 5.40 -41.46 14.33
N THR A 51 6.40 -41.05 15.11
CA THR A 51 7.23 -41.89 16.01
C THR A 51 8.28 -42.81 15.40
N GLY A 52 9.43 -42.21 15.08
CA GLY A 52 10.76 -42.82 15.25
C GLY A 52 11.73 -41.69 15.59
N ASP A 53 12.73 -41.91 16.45
CA ASP A 53 13.72 -40.86 16.84
C ASP A 53 14.39 -40.21 15.62
N ASP A 54 14.56 -40.97 14.53
CA ASP A 54 15.11 -40.49 13.25
C ASP A 54 14.24 -39.40 12.57
N ASN A 55 12.93 -39.36 12.87
CA ASN A 55 12.00 -38.39 12.28
C ASN A 55 11.99 -37.06 13.03
N GLU A 56 12.46 -37.01 14.29
CA GLU A 56 12.45 -35.78 15.07
C GLU A 56 13.40 -34.72 14.49
N GLU A 57 14.59 -35.13 14.06
CA GLU A 57 15.55 -34.25 13.39
C GLU A 57 15.00 -33.74 12.04
N LEU A 58 14.37 -34.62 11.26
CA LEU A 58 13.74 -34.27 9.99
C LEU A 58 12.60 -33.27 10.16
N ILE A 59 11.77 -33.44 11.20
CA ILE A 59 10.69 -32.51 11.57
C ILE A 59 11.28 -31.14 11.93
N LYS A 60 12.33 -31.09 12.76
CA LYS A 60 13.00 -29.83 13.13
C LYS A 60 13.60 -29.12 11.91
N ILE A 61 14.23 -29.86 10.99
CA ILE A 61 14.79 -29.33 9.75
C ILE A 61 13.68 -28.76 8.84
N LEU A 62 12.58 -29.49 8.65
CA LEU A 62 11.46 -29.02 7.83
C LEU A 62 10.76 -27.80 8.43
N ALA A 63 10.53 -27.80 9.75
CA ALA A 63 9.96 -26.65 10.45
C ALA A 63 10.85 -25.40 10.31
N SER A 64 12.16 -25.55 10.52
CA SER A 64 13.13 -24.47 10.31
C SER A 64 13.12 -23.96 8.87
N ASN A 65 13.04 -24.87 7.88
CA ASN A 65 12.95 -24.51 6.47
C ASN A 65 11.65 -23.75 6.13
N VAL A 66 10.50 -24.13 6.69
CA VAL A 66 9.23 -23.41 6.53
C VAL A 66 9.35 -22.00 7.07
N ILE A 67 9.84 -21.83 8.31
CA ILE A 67 10.00 -20.51 8.93
C ILE A 67 10.97 -19.65 8.11
N ARG A 68 12.11 -20.22 7.70
CA ARG A 68 13.09 -19.52 6.87
C ARG A 68 12.49 -19.04 5.55
N LYS A 69 11.76 -19.90 4.84
CA LYS A 69 11.12 -19.55 3.55
C LYS A 69 9.99 -18.55 3.69
N LYS A 70 9.22 -18.60 4.78
CA LYS A 70 8.18 -17.61 5.10
C LYS A 70 8.79 -16.24 5.43
N ASN A 71 9.87 -16.20 6.18
CA ASN A 71 10.62 -14.96 6.47
C ASN A 71 11.27 -14.38 5.21
N GLU A 72 11.86 -15.24 4.35
CA GLU A 72 12.39 -14.85 3.05
C GLU A 72 11.30 -14.21 2.18
N TYR A 73 10.11 -14.84 2.09
CA TYR A 73 8.95 -14.28 1.40
C TYR A 73 8.56 -12.89 1.93
N LEU A 74 8.43 -12.74 3.25
CA LEU A 74 8.08 -11.45 3.86
C LEU A 74 9.10 -10.36 3.52
N ASN A 75 10.39 -10.68 3.57
CA ASN A 75 11.44 -9.72 3.24
C ASN A 75 11.44 -9.32 1.75
N LEU A 76 11.24 -10.30 0.86
CA LEU A 76 11.16 -10.03 -0.60
C LEU A 76 9.93 -9.20 -0.98
N ILE A 77 8.76 -9.48 -0.38
CA ILE A 77 7.56 -8.68 -0.62
C ILE A 77 7.71 -7.26 -0.05
N LYS A 78 8.27 -7.12 1.15
CA LYS A 78 8.58 -5.78 1.72
C LYS A 78 9.48 -4.98 0.78
N LEU A 79 10.52 -5.60 0.23
CA LEU A 79 11.42 -4.95 -0.72
C LEU A 79 10.71 -4.60 -2.03
N SER A 80 9.89 -5.51 -2.57
CA SER A 80 9.10 -5.28 -3.78
C SER A 80 8.13 -4.10 -3.61
N ASN A 81 7.43 -4.03 -2.48
CA ASN A 81 6.50 -2.93 -2.19
C ASN A 81 7.22 -1.59 -2.04
N LYS A 82 8.38 -1.55 -1.36
CA LYS A 82 9.21 -0.34 -1.31
C LYS A 82 9.60 0.14 -2.71
N LEU A 83 9.97 -0.80 -3.57
CA LEU A 83 10.36 -0.51 -4.94
C LEU A 83 9.15 -0.02 -5.77
N ASP A 84 7.95 -0.58 -5.56
CA ASP A 84 6.70 -0.13 -6.18
C ASP A 84 6.31 1.30 -5.81
N ILE A 85 6.50 1.69 -4.54
CA ILE A 85 6.31 3.07 -4.07
C ILE A 85 7.27 4.01 -4.81
N ILE A 86 8.54 3.63 -4.94
CA ILE A 86 9.55 4.43 -5.66
C ILE A 86 9.18 4.54 -7.14
N ILE A 87 8.76 3.45 -7.78
CA ILE A 87 8.28 3.44 -9.17
C ILE A 87 7.10 4.41 -9.34
N SER A 88 6.13 4.38 -8.44
CA SER A 88 4.93 5.23 -8.49
C SER A 88 5.27 6.72 -8.37
N LYS A 89 6.20 7.07 -7.47
CA LYS A 89 6.74 8.43 -7.34
C LYS A 89 7.54 8.86 -8.56
N LEU A 90 8.34 7.97 -9.15
CA LEU A 90 9.09 8.24 -10.37
C LEU A 90 8.18 8.42 -11.59
N ASN A 91 7.12 7.60 -11.74
CA ASN A 91 6.11 7.78 -12.80
C ASN A 91 5.46 9.16 -12.67
N THR A 92 5.05 9.55 -11.45
CA THR A 92 4.43 10.86 -11.20
C THR A 92 5.39 11.99 -11.54
N SER A 93 6.66 11.87 -11.13
CA SER A 93 7.70 12.86 -11.44
C SER A 93 7.97 12.96 -12.95
N MET A 94 7.94 11.83 -13.67
CA MET A 94 8.09 11.79 -15.13
C MET A 94 6.94 12.49 -15.84
N ILE A 95 5.70 12.23 -15.41
CA ILE A 95 4.51 12.89 -15.96
C ILE A 95 4.57 14.40 -15.67
N MET A 96 4.93 14.80 -14.44
CA MET A 96 5.09 16.20 -14.08
C MET A 96 6.18 16.90 -14.90
N GLN A 97 7.27 16.20 -15.22
CA GLN A 97 8.33 16.72 -16.09
C GLN A 97 7.84 16.91 -17.54
N GLN A 98 7.03 15.99 -18.06
CA GLN A 98 6.39 16.12 -19.38
C GLN A 98 5.43 17.31 -19.41
N VAL A 99 4.57 17.44 -18.39
CA VAL A 99 3.63 18.56 -18.21
C VAL A 99 4.38 19.89 -18.15
N ASN A 100 5.47 19.98 -17.39
CA ASN A 100 6.30 21.19 -17.32
C ASN A 100 6.94 21.54 -18.68
N GLY A 101 7.34 20.52 -19.45
CA GLY A 101 7.83 20.70 -20.82
C GLY A 101 6.77 21.26 -21.76
N GLN A 102 5.52 20.78 -21.66
CA GLN A 102 4.38 21.32 -22.40
C GLN A 102 4.11 22.77 -22.01
N PHE A 103 4.02 23.09 -20.71
CA PHE A 103 3.86 24.48 -20.24
C PHE A 103 4.97 25.41 -20.75
N MET A 104 6.22 24.96 -20.77
CA MET A 104 7.34 25.75 -21.29
C MET A 104 7.19 26.05 -22.79
N GLN A 105 6.66 25.10 -23.58
CA GLN A 105 6.35 25.36 -25.00
C GLN A 105 5.19 26.34 -25.18
N ILE A 106 4.15 26.23 -24.36
CA ILE A 106 2.96 27.08 -24.49
C ILE A 106 3.28 28.52 -24.11
N THR A 107 3.96 28.72 -22.98
CA THR A 107 4.43 30.04 -22.55
C THR A 107 5.36 30.67 -23.59
N HIS A 108 6.21 29.88 -24.24
CA HIS A 108 7.03 30.36 -25.36
C HIS A 108 6.19 30.78 -26.58
N ASN A 109 5.19 29.98 -26.97
CA ASN A 109 4.30 30.32 -28.07
C ASN A 109 3.49 31.59 -27.79
N LEU A 110 3.07 31.78 -26.54
CA LEU A 110 2.35 32.97 -26.08
C LEU A 110 3.26 34.22 -26.09
N ASP A 111 4.52 34.11 -25.66
CA ASP A 111 5.53 35.19 -25.77
C ASP A 111 5.77 35.60 -27.24
N VAL A 112 5.85 34.63 -28.16
CA VAL A 112 5.98 34.90 -29.60
C VAL A 112 4.72 35.56 -30.18
N ALA A 113 3.53 35.10 -29.80
CA ALA A 113 2.27 35.70 -30.25
C ALA A 113 2.10 37.15 -29.73
N LEU A 114 2.48 37.42 -28.49
CA LEU A 114 2.46 38.76 -27.89
C LEU A 114 3.42 39.72 -28.58
N ARG A 115 4.62 39.26 -28.98
CA ARG A 115 5.59 40.09 -29.72
C ARG A 115 5.10 40.50 -31.11
N ASN A 116 4.34 39.64 -31.77
CA ASN A 116 3.83 39.90 -33.11
C ASN A 116 2.59 40.83 -33.12
N MET A 117 2.04 41.21 -31.94
CA MET A 117 0.87 42.10 -31.77
C MET A 117 -0.33 41.76 -32.69
N ASN A 118 -0.46 40.51 -33.10
CA ASN A 118 -1.59 40.06 -33.92
C ASN A 118 -2.65 39.46 -33.00
N LEU A 119 -3.77 40.17 -32.82
CA LEU A 119 -4.89 39.75 -31.98
C LEU A 119 -5.45 38.38 -32.36
N GLU A 120 -5.50 38.05 -33.65
CA GLU A 120 -6.03 36.77 -34.14
C GLU A 120 -5.13 35.59 -33.72
N ASN A 121 -3.81 35.78 -33.79
CA ASN A 121 -2.84 34.80 -33.31
C ASN A 121 -2.87 34.68 -31.78
N ILE A 122 -3.10 35.78 -31.06
CA ILE A 122 -3.22 35.76 -29.59
C ILE A 122 -4.45 34.97 -29.16
N THR A 123 -5.61 35.19 -29.79
CA THR A 123 -6.85 34.42 -29.50
C THR A 123 -6.65 32.93 -29.79
N MET A 124 -6.05 32.57 -30.94
CA MET A 124 -5.79 31.17 -31.27
C MET A 124 -4.80 30.49 -30.30
N VAL A 125 -3.79 31.20 -29.80
CA VAL A 125 -2.85 30.66 -28.80
C VAL A 125 -3.50 30.57 -27.43
N MET A 126 -4.42 31.46 -27.08
CA MET A 126 -5.20 31.38 -25.84
C MET A 126 -6.19 30.22 -25.82
N ASP A 127 -6.89 29.96 -26.93
CA ASP A 127 -7.80 28.81 -27.02
C ASP A 127 -7.04 27.48 -26.85
N LYS A 128 -5.83 27.38 -27.43
CA LYS A 128 -4.94 26.22 -27.24
C LYS A 128 -4.38 26.13 -25.83
N PHE A 129 -4.07 27.26 -25.20
CA PHE A 129 -3.64 27.31 -23.81
C PHE A 129 -4.75 26.76 -22.90
N ASP A 130 -6.00 27.17 -23.10
CA ASP A 130 -7.14 26.68 -22.32
C ASP A 130 -7.38 25.17 -22.49
N GLU A 131 -7.24 24.65 -23.71
CA GLU A 131 -7.38 23.22 -23.98
C GLU A 131 -6.26 22.41 -23.28
N GLN A 132 -5.01 22.86 -23.38
CA GLN A 132 -3.86 22.18 -22.81
C GLN A 132 -3.81 22.27 -21.28
N VAL A 133 -4.26 23.39 -20.69
CA VAL A 133 -4.41 23.52 -19.24
C VAL A 133 -5.48 22.56 -18.72
N LYS A 134 -6.63 22.45 -19.40
CA LYS A 134 -7.67 21.46 -19.03
C LYS A 134 -7.17 20.03 -19.08
N GLU A 135 -6.40 19.67 -20.11
CA GLU A 135 -5.80 18.33 -20.22
C GLU A 135 -4.83 18.06 -19.06
N ILE A 136 -4.00 19.04 -18.70
CA ILE A 136 -3.06 18.93 -17.60
C ILE A 136 -3.77 18.81 -16.25
N ASP A 137 -4.84 19.59 -16.04
CA ASP A 137 -5.61 19.55 -14.80
C ASP A 137 -6.32 18.20 -14.62
N LEU A 138 -6.94 17.66 -15.68
CA LEU A 138 -7.55 16.32 -15.65
C LEU A 138 -6.53 15.22 -15.33
N ASN A 139 -5.35 15.28 -15.94
CA ASN A 139 -4.27 14.31 -15.69
C ASN A 139 -3.64 14.47 -14.29
N THR A 140 -3.54 15.71 -13.80
CA THR A 140 -2.98 15.98 -12.47
C THR A 140 -3.97 15.61 -11.36
N GLU A 141 -5.26 15.89 -11.54
CA GLU A 141 -6.32 15.54 -10.58
C GLU A 141 -6.43 14.02 -10.40
N THR A 142 -6.34 13.26 -11.50
CA THR A 142 -6.35 11.79 -11.44
C THR A 142 -5.11 11.22 -10.75
N LEU A 143 -3.91 11.77 -11.03
CA LEU A 143 -2.66 11.37 -10.37
C LEU A 143 -2.61 11.77 -8.89
N THR A 144 -3.03 12.99 -8.57
CA THR A 144 -3.03 13.52 -7.21
C THR A 144 -4.14 12.91 -6.36
N SER A 145 -5.29 12.53 -6.91
CA SER A 145 -6.31 11.79 -6.16
C SER A 145 -5.80 10.43 -5.68
N VAL A 146 -4.98 9.74 -6.50
CA VAL A 146 -4.33 8.48 -6.12
C VAL A 146 -3.17 8.72 -5.15
N THR A 147 -2.42 9.82 -5.33
CA THR A 147 -1.21 10.11 -4.54
C THR A 147 -1.48 10.80 -3.20
N ASN A 148 -2.44 11.73 -3.12
CA ASN A 148 -2.80 12.48 -1.91
C ASN A 148 -3.53 11.61 -0.88
N ASN A 149 -4.24 10.57 -1.32
CA ASN A 149 -4.75 9.54 -0.42
C ASN A 149 -3.61 8.75 0.26
N SER A 150 -2.42 8.80 -0.36
CA SER A 150 -1.18 8.11 0.00
C SER A 150 -0.11 9.08 0.52
N ASN A 151 -0.49 10.18 1.19
CA ASN A 151 0.43 11.05 1.95
C ASN A 151 1.09 10.23 3.08
N VAL A 152 2.05 9.41 2.68
CA VAL A 152 2.80 8.46 3.46
C VAL A 152 4.25 8.73 3.10
N ASP A 153 4.94 9.28 4.08
CA ASP A 153 6.38 9.35 4.20
C ASP A 153 7.03 8.08 3.59
N PRO A 154 7.96 8.17 2.62
CA PRO A 154 8.58 7.00 1.96
C PRO A 154 9.24 6.01 2.93
N LEU A 155 9.44 6.40 4.20
CA LEU A 155 10.04 5.59 5.25
C LEU A 155 9.03 5.04 6.26
N LYS A 156 7.81 5.59 6.32
CA LYS A 156 6.74 5.01 7.15
C LYS A 156 5.98 4.05 6.27
N PHE A 157 5.97 2.78 6.67
CA PHE A 157 4.93 1.87 6.23
C PHE A 157 3.59 2.61 6.28
N GLU A 158 2.79 2.47 5.22
CA GLU A 158 1.40 2.92 5.09
C GLU A 158 0.77 3.21 6.46
N ASP A 159 0.33 4.45 6.66
CA ASP A 159 -0.26 4.95 7.91
C ASP A 159 -1.08 3.83 8.60
N ASN A 160 -0.53 3.28 9.71
CA ASN A 160 -0.98 1.98 10.22
C ASN A 160 -2.49 1.98 10.52
N ASP A 161 -3.05 3.15 10.85
CA ASP A 161 -4.47 3.32 11.13
C ASP A 161 -5.33 3.11 9.88
N LYS A 162 -4.93 3.66 8.72
CA LYS A 162 -5.63 3.45 7.44
C LYS A 162 -5.50 2.01 6.96
N VAL A 163 -4.34 1.39 7.17
CA VAL A 163 -4.11 -0.02 6.88
C VAL A 163 -5.01 -0.90 7.75
N ASN A 164 -5.08 -0.61 9.04
CA ASN A 164 -5.92 -1.35 9.98
C ASN A 164 -7.41 -1.18 9.68
N GLU A 165 -7.85 0.03 9.32
CA GLU A 165 -9.22 0.29 8.87
C GLU A 165 -9.57 -0.50 7.60
N LEU A 166 -8.67 -0.51 6.61
CA LEU A 166 -8.85 -1.30 5.39
C LEU A 166 -8.88 -2.80 5.69
N ILE A 167 -7.99 -3.29 6.57
CA ILE A 167 -7.99 -4.68 7.02
C ILE A 167 -9.32 -5.02 7.67
N ASN A 168 -9.87 -4.15 8.52
CA ASN A 168 -11.17 -4.36 9.15
C ASN A 168 -12.31 -4.37 8.12
N LYS A 169 -12.35 -3.42 7.18
CA LYS A 169 -13.31 -3.42 6.07
C LYS A 169 -13.24 -4.69 5.22
N VAL A 170 -12.03 -5.17 4.92
CA VAL A 170 -11.82 -6.40 4.14
C VAL A 170 -12.20 -7.64 4.96
N LYS A 171 -11.95 -7.67 6.27
CA LYS A 171 -12.39 -8.73 7.17
C LYS A 171 -13.92 -8.78 7.27
N ASP A 172 -14.58 -7.65 7.41
CA ASP A 172 -16.05 -7.57 7.44
C ASP A 172 -16.64 -8.08 6.12
N ASN A 173 -16.06 -7.68 4.99
CA ASN A 173 -16.47 -8.13 3.66
C ASN A 173 -16.19 -9.62 3.40
N ASN A 174 -15.11 -10.20 3.94
CA ASN A 174 -14.82 -11.63 3.80
C ASN A 174 -15.64 -12.48 4.78
N ASN A 175 -15.95 -11.96 5.98
CA ASN A 175 -16.86 -12.60 6.94
C ASN A 175 -18.32 -12.60 6.47
N LEU A 176 -18.67 -11.81 5.46
CA LEU A 176 -19.99 -11.77 4.83
C LEU A 176 -20.16 -12.74 3.65
N LYS A 177 -19.12 -13.47 3.23
CA LYS A 177 -19.18 -14.43 2.10
C LYS A 177 -19.55 -15.86 2.46
N TYR A 178 -19.70 -16.18 3.74
CA TYR A 178 -20.33 -17.42 4.18
C TYR A 178 -21.50 -17.07 5.11
N PRO A 179 -22.73 -17.51 4.82
CA PRO A 179 -23.82 -17.36 5.76
C PRO A 179 -23.42 -18.11 7.03
N LYS A 180 -23.25 -17.36 8.13
CA LYS A 180 -23.07 -17.91 9.47
C LYS A 180 -24.23 -18.86 9.75
N VAL A 181 -23.97 -20.16 9.74
CA VAL A 181 -24.82 -21.11 10.45
C VAL A 181 -24.51 -20.93 11.92
N SER A 182 -25.48 -20.37 12.63
CA SER A 182 -25.47 -20.15 14.06
C SER A 182 -25.43 -21.47 14.85
N LEU A 183 -24.75 -21.39 15.99
CA LEU A 183 -24.95 -22.12 17.26
C LEU A 183 -24.50 -23.59 17.31
N VAL A 184 -23.45 -23.86 18.09
CA VAL A 184 -23.54 -24.62 19.36
C VAL A 184 -22.43 -24.09 20.29
N GLU A 185 -22.82 -23.52 21.42
CA GLU A 185 -21.97 -23.31 22.59
C GLU A 185 -21.69 -24.68 23.25
N ASP A 186 -20.43 -24.98 23.58
CA ASP A 186 -20.10 -25.89 24.68
C ASP A 186 -18.67 -25.58 25.21
N SER A 187 -18.62 -24.87 26.35
CA SER A 187 -17.86 -25.17 27.59
C SER A 187 -16.46 -25.81 27.46
N LEU A 188 -15.32 -25.33 27.99
CA LEU A 188 -14.88 -24.73 29.28
C LEU A 188 -13.34 -24.45 29.16
N PRO A 189 -12.60 -24.02 30.21
CA PRO A 189 -12.65 -22.75 30.95
C PRO A 189 -11.33 -21.96 30.78
N THR A 190 -11.36 -20.64 30.89
CA THR A 190 -10.13 -19.86 31.12
C THR A 190 -10.44 -18.75 32.10
N GLU A 191 -9.70 -18.75 33.20
CA GLU A 191 -9.73 -17.76 34.27
C GLU A 191 -9.74 -16.34 33.70
N LYS A 192 -10.76 -15.57 34.06
CA LYS A 192 -10.77 -14.12 33.94
C LYS A 192 -11.24 -13.55 35.26
N GLU A 193 -10.42 -12.67 35.81
CA GLU A 193 -10.72 -11.82 36.95
C GLU A 193 -12.00 -11.03 36.68
N ASP A 194 -12.92 -11.17 37.62
CA ASP A 194 -14.19 -10.47 37.71
C ASP A 194 -13.93 -9.05 38.27
N VAL A 195 -14.22 -8.02 37.46
CA VAL A 195 -14.44 -6.67 37.97
C VAL A 195 -15.86 -6.29 37.58
N GLY A 196 -16.79 -6.81 38.38
CA GLY A 196 -18.16 -6.33 38.43
C GLY A 196 -18.18 -4.83 38.75
N ILE A 197 -18.79 -4.06 37.85
CA ILE A 197 -19.10 -2.66 38.07
C ILE A 197 -20.26 -2.62 39.06
N ASP A 198 -19.94 -2.29 40.31
CA ASP A 198 -20.88 -2.19 41.41
C ASP A 198 -21.67 -0.87 41.30
N ALA A 199 -22.98 -0.97 41.09
CA ALA A 199 -23.90 0.16 40.89
C ALA A 199 -23.92 1.14 42.08
N ASP A 200 -23.48 0.71 43.26
CA ASP A 200 -23.36 1.54 44.46
C ASP A 200 -22.23 2.59 44.39
N VAL A 201 -21.26 2.43 43.50
CA VAL A 201 -20.14 3.38 43.33
C VAL A 201 -20.55 4.57 42.45
N GLU A 202 -21.40 4.35 41.45
CA GLU A 202 -21.92 5.43 40.59
C GLU A 202 -22.85 6.37 41.37
N ASP A 203 -23.70 5.83 42.25
CA ASP A 203 -24.60 6.63 43.08
C ASP A 203 -23.85 7.51 44.10
N LYS A 204 -22.77 7.00 44.70
CA LYS A 204 -21.90 7.79 45.60
C LYS A 204 -21.12 8.88 44.86
N LEU A 205 -20.68 8.61 43.63
CA LEU A 205 -19.97 9.61 42.81
C LEU A 205 -20.93 10.70 42.33
N ALA A 206 -22.15 10.33 41.93
CA ALA A 206 -23.22 11.26 41.55
C ALA A 206 -23.62 12.18 42.71
N GLN A 207 -23.70 11.65 43.94
CA GLN A 207 -23.94 12.46 45.14
C GLN A 207 -22.81 13.45 45.43
N ARG A 208 -21.53 13.05 45.29
CA ARG A 208 -20.38 13.95 45.46
C ARG A 208 -20.32 15.06 44.41
N LEU A 209 -20.67 14.77 43.16
CA LEU A 209 -20.72 15.77 42.10
C LEU A 209 -21.84 16.79 42.29
N LYS A 210 -22.97 16.37 42.87
CA LYS A 210 -24.08 17.26 43.20
C LYS A 210 -23.74 18.20 44.37
N ALA A 211 -23.01 17.72 45.38
CA ALA A 211 -22.55 18.51 46.52
C ALA A 211 -21.46 19.54 46.17
N LEU A 212 -20.80 19.41 45.02
CA LEU A 212 -19.80 20.38 44.54
C LEU A 212 -20.38 21.42 43.56
N ARG A 213 -21.66 21.25 43.17
CA ARG A 213 -22.40 22.15 42.27
C ARG A 213 -23.50 22.96 42.96
N GLY A 214 -23.77 22.68 44.24
CA GLY A 214 -24.57 23.54 45.13
C GLY A 214 -23.66 24.33 46.04
#